data_AF-A0A8R7Q8H6-F1
#
_entry.id   AF-A0A8R7Q8H6-F1
#
_cell.length_a   1.000
_cell.length_b   1.000
_cell.length_c   1.000
_cell.angle_alpha   90.00
_cell.angle_beta   90.00
_cell.angle_gamma   90.00
#
_symmetry.space_group_name_H-M   'P 1'
#
loop_
_entity.id
_entity.type
_entity.pdbx_description
1 polymer ?
#
loop_
_entity_poly.entity_id
_entity_poly.type
_entity_poly.pdbx_seq_one_letter_code
_entity_poly.pdbx_strand_id
1 'polypeptide(L)'
;MAGTPVLRVKTIHINSAILSVRSPFFLKLFSNGMKESDQTRPTLRIADSEENALMEILSFMHSGKLTTTEPTLLLNILMAADKYEVLSCVSYCSQLLTRLPMTTESALIYLKHSCSISVPVEVERLVVAAKEFLAFKYEDVL
;
A
#
# COMPACT_ATOMS: atom_id res chain seq x y z
N MET A 1 11.71 -28.84 8.47
CA MET A 1 11.50 -28.99 7.02
C MET A 1 10.72 -27.77 6.54
N ALA A 2 11.35 -26.84 5.83
CA ALA A 2 10.64 -25.70 5.26
C ALA A 2 9.89 -26.19 4.02
N GLY A 3 8.55 -26.21 4.08
CA GLY A 3 7.72 -26.58 2.94
C GLY A 3 7.99 -25.65 1.77
N THR A 4 8.03 -26.20 0.55
CA THR A 4 8.12 -25.40 -0.67
C THR A 4 6.95 -24.41 -0.72
N PRO A 5 7.20 -23.10 -0.90
CA PRO A 5 6.14 -22.12 -0.98
C PRO A 5 5.23 -22.45 -2.18
N VAL A 6 3.94 -22.66 -1.91
CA VAL A 6 2.94 -22.95 -2.93
C VAL A 6 2.59 -21.64 -3.65
N LEU A 7 2.95 -21.52 -4.92
CA LEU A 7 2.58 -20.38 -5.74
C LEU A 7 1.09 -20.47 -6.10
N ARG A 8 0.31 -19.46 -5.69
CA ARG A 8 -1.08 -19.29 -6.12
C ARG A 8 -1.13 -18.30 -7.28
N VAL A 9 -1.83 -18.65 -8.35
CA VAL A 9 -2.02 -17.77 -9.52
C VAL A 9 -3.46 -17.29 -9.56
N LYS A 10 -3.64 -15.97 -9.50
CA LYS A 10 -4.93 -15.30 -9.63
C LYS A 10 -4.95 -14.49 -10.91
N THR A 11 -5.92 -14.76 -11.78
CA THR A 11 -6.12 -13.99 -13.02
C THR A 11 -7.12 -12.87 -12.76
N ILE A 12 -6.76 -11.64 -13.14
CA ILE A 12 -7.62 -10.46 -13.02
C ILE A 12 -7.72 -9.82 -14.41
N HIS A 13 -8.94 -9.44 -14.80
CA HIS A 13 -9.19 -8.68 -16.02
C HIS A 13 -9.28 -7.20 -15.66
N ILE A 14 -8.47 -6.38 -16.32
CA ILE A 14 -8.32 -4.95 -16.07
C ILE A 14 -8.22 -4.19 -17.39
N ASN A 15 -8.47 -2.88 -17.36
CA ASN A 15 -8.15 -2.02 -18.47
C ASN A 15 -6.74 -1.45 -18.29
N SER A 16 -5.78 -1.94 -19.09
CA SER A 16 -4.38 -1.52 -19.00
C SER A 16 -4.19 -0.03 -19.24
N ALA A 17 -4.99 0.60 -20.11
CA ALA A 17 -4.90 2.04 -20.36
C ALA A 17 -5.28 2.86 -19.12
N ILE A 18 -6.32 2.45 -18.38
CA ILE A 18 -6.72 3.11 -17.13
C ILE A 18 -5.58 3.03 -16.11
N LEU A 19 -4.98 1.86 -15.95
CA LEU A 19 -3.89 1.69 -14.98
C LEU A 19 -2.62 2.45 -15.38
N SER A 20 -2.22 2.38 -16.66
CA SER A 20 -1.06 3.10 -17.20
C SER A 20 -1.13 4.60 -16.99
N VAL A 21 -2.31 5.21 -17.16
CA VAL A 21 -2.48 6.67 -16.95
C VAL A 21 -2.35 7.05 -15.48
N ARG A 22 -2.71 6.15 -14.56
CA ARG A 22 -2.78 6.42 -13.12
C ARG A 22 -1.56 5.93 -12.34
N SER A 23 -0.64 5.24 -13.00
CA SER A 23 0.56 4.67 -12.38
C SER A 23 1.67 4.50 -13.41
N PRO A 24 2.80 5.21 -13.24
CA PRO A 24 3.96 4.99 -14.08
C PRO A 24 4.57 3.58 -13.91
N PHE A 25 4.41 2.93 -12.75
CA PHE A 25 4.75 1.51 -12.58
C PHE A 25 3.97 0.63 -13.57
N PHE A 26 2.64 0.77 -13.61
CA PHE A 26 1.81 -0.03 -14.51
C PHE A 26 2.04 0.35 -15.98
N LEU A 27 2.30 1.62 -16.29
CA LEU A 27 2.72 2.04 -17.63
C LEU A 27 3.99 1.29 -18.08
N LYS A 28 5.01 1.23 -17.22
CA LYS A 28 6.25 0.47 -17.49
C LYS A 28 5.95 -1.02 -17.62
N LEU A 29 5.14 -1.59 -16.72
CA LEU A 29 4.77 -3.01 -16.74
C LEU A 29 4.12 -3.41 -18.08
N PHE A 30 3.23 -2.57 -18.61
CA PHE A 30 2.53 -2.86 -19.87
C PHE A 30 3.32 -2.46 -21.12
N SER A 31 4.19 -1.45 -21.05
CA SER A 31 4.98 -0.99 -22.21
C SER A 31 6.29 -1.75 -22.41
N ASN A 32 6.89 -2.29 -21.34
CA ASN A 32 8.12 -3.09 -21.42
C ASN A 32 7.92 -4.47 -22.07
N GLY A 33 6.68 -4.88 -22.34
CA GLY A 33 6.36 -6.11 -23.08
C GLY A 33 6.54 -6.01 -24.59
N MET A 34 6.83 -4.84 -25.16
CA MET A 34 6.83 -4.64 -26.62
C MET A 34 8.08 -5.13 -27.38
N LYS A 35 9.15 -5.58 -26.73
CA LYS A 35 10.39 -5.88 -27.48
C LYS A 35 10.57 -7.30 -27.99
N GLU A 36 10.04 -8.36 -27.37
CA GLU A 36 10.46 -9.70 -27.83
C GLU A 36 9.65 -10.92 -27.36
N SER A 37 8.51 -10.75 -26.67
CA SER A 37 7.77 -11.92 -26.23
C SER A 37 6.27 -11.72 -26.29
N ASP A 38 5.61 -12.73 -26.85
CA ASP A 38 4.18 -12.92 -26.99
C ASP A 38 3.49 -13.15 -25.61
N GLN A 39 3.95 -12.44 -24.57
CA GLN A 39 3.33 -12.42 -23.25
C GLN A 39 2.09 -11.52 -23.32
N THR A 40 1.03 -12.06 -23.88
CA THR A 40 -0.33 -11.49 -23.87
C THR A 40 -0.87 -11.21 -22.47
N ARG A 41 -0.17 -11.62 -21.41
CA ARG A 41 -0.63 -11.59 -20.00
C ARG A 41 0.53 -11.20 -19.05
N PRO A 42 0.67 -9.91 -18.70
CA PRO A 42 1.69 -9.47 -17.73
C PRO A 42 1.45 -10.13 -16.37
N THR A 43 2.52 -10.61 -15.74
CA THR A 43 2.46 -11.29 -14.44
C THR A 43 3.20 -10.49 -13.39
N LEU A 44 2.57 -10.28 -12.25
CA LEU A 44 3.15 -9.61 -11.08
C LEU A 44 3.28 -10.63 -9.94
N ARG A 45 4.48 -10.76 -9.37
CA ARG A 45 4.70 -11.53 -8.15
C ARG A 45 4.58 -10.61 -6.93
N ILE A 46 3.76 -11.01 -5.97
CA ILE A 46 3.51 -10.28 -4.73
C ILE A 46 3.62 -11.22 -3.54
N ALA A 47 3.87 -10.68 -2.35
CA ALA A 47 3.73 -11.44 -1.12
C ALA A 47 2.23 -11.60 -0.77
N ASP A 48 1.87 -12.68 -0.07
CA ASP A 48 0.48 -12.93 0.36
C ASP A 48 -0.07 -11.76 1.21
N SER A 49 0.78 -11.13 2.02
CA SER A 49 0.44 -9.96 2.83
C SER A 49 0.07 -8.72 2.00
N GLU A 50 0.48 -8.66 0.73
CA GLU A 50 0.22 -7.53 -0.16
C GLU A 50 -1.07 -7.68 -0.98
N GLU A 51 -1.66 -8.89 -1.05
CA GLU A 51 -2.79 -9.16 -1.94
C GLU A 51 -3.96 -8.21 -1.69
N ASN A 52 -4.40 -8.09 -0.44
CA ASN A 52 -5.55 -7.24 -0.10
C ASN A 52 -5.30 -5.76 -0.44
N ALA A 53 -4.11 -5.25 -0.14
CA ALA A 53 -3.74 -3.87 -0.44
C ALA A 53 -3.69 -3.62 -1.95
N LEU A 54 -3.14 -4.55 -2.73
CA LEU A 54 -3.13 -4.44 -4.19
C LEU A 54 -4.55 -4.48 -4.79
N MET A 55 -5.42 -5.35 -4.28
CA MET A 55 -6.81 -5.42 -4.77
C MET A 55 -7.56 -4.10 -4.53
N GLU A 56 -7.36 -3.46 -3.37
CA GLU A 56 -7.91 -2.13 -3.07
C GLU A 56 -7.34 -1.05 -4.00
N ILE A 57 -6.04 -1.05 -4.28
CA ILE A 57 -5.40 -0.10 -5.20
C ILE A 57 -5.98 -0.25 -6.61
N LEU A 58 -6.12 -1.48 -7.12
CA LEU A 58 -6.69 -1.72 -8.44
C LEU A 58 -8.15 -1.22 -8.50
N SER A 59 -8.94 -1.49 -7.46
CA SER A 59 -10.32 -0.97 -7.36
C SER A 59 -10.36 0.56 -7.31
N PHE A 60 -9.48 1.17 -6.53
CA PHE A 60 -9.32 2.62 -6.43
C PHE A 60 -8.94 3.25 -7.76
N MET A 61 -8.03 2.62 -8.51
CA MET A 61 -7.65 3.09 -9.84
C MET A 61 -8.78 3.02 -10.85
N HIS A 62 -9.86 2.27 -10.60
CA HIS A 62 -11.07 2.28 -11.42
C HIS A 62 -12.14 3.24 -10.90
N SER A 63 -12.39 3.27 -9.59
CA SER A 63 -13.54 3.94 -8.97
C SER A 63 -13.22 5.26 -8.27
N GLY A 64 -11.94 5.52 -7.96
CA GLY A 64 -11.47 6.63 -7.14
C GLY A 64 -11.78 6.49 -5.65
N LYS A 65 -12.20 5.31 -5.18
CA LYS A 65 -12.63 5.06 -3.79
C LYS A 65 -11.97 3.80 -3.22
N LEU A 66 -11.73 3.81 -1.91
CA LEU A 66 -11.37 2.62 -1.13
C LEU A 66 -12.61 2.03 -0.49
N THR A 67 -12.62 0.72 -0.24
CA THR A 67 -13.75 0.05 0.42
C THR A 67 -13.57 -0.12 1.93
N THR A 68 -12.41 0.27 2.45
CA THR A 68 -12.03 0.14 3.86
C THR A 68 -11.69 1.50 4.49
N THR A 69 -11.93 1.59 5.80
CA THR A 69 -11.45 2.66 6.68
C THR A 69 -10.63 2.12 7.85
N GLU A 70 -10.25 0.84 7.80
CA GLU A 70 -9.48 0.18 8.85
C GLU A 70 -8.01 0.66 8.83
N PRO A 71 -7.45 1.16 9.95
CA PRO A 71 -6.13 1.80 9.97
C PRO A 71 -4.97 0.95 9.44
N THR A 72 -4.93 -0.33 9.80
CA THR A 72 -3.86 -1.26 9.41
C THR A 72 -3.85 -1.49 7.91
N LEU A 73 -5.02 -1.77 7.34
CA LEU A 73 -5.20 -1.97 5.91
C LEU A 73 -4.96 -0.67 5.15
N LEU A 74 -5.42 0.48 5.65
CA LEU A 74 -5.12 1.79 5.04
C LEU A 74 -3.61 2.07 4.99
N LEU A 75 -2.86 1.72 6.04
CA LEU A 75 -1.41 1.85 6.03
C LEU A 75 -0.76 0.89 5.01
N ASN A 76 -1.21 -0.36 4.96
CA ASN A 76 -0.73 -1.33 3.98
C ASN A 76 -1.03 -0.88 2.54
N ILE A 77 -2.22 -0.31 2.30
CA ILE A 77 -2.59 0.31 1.02
C ILE A 77 -1.68 1.48 0.70
N LEU A 78 -1.40 2.37 1.66
CA LEU A 78 -0.51 3.51 1.46
C LEU A 78 0.89 3.03 1.03
N MET A 79 1.47 2.06 1.75
CA MET A 79 2.78 1.48 1.43
C MET A 79 2.79 0.81 0.04
N ALA A 80 1.76 0.05 -0.28
CA ALA A 80 1.64 -0.60 -1.59
C ALA A 80 1.39 0.44 -2.70
N ALA A 81 0.63 1.50 -2.45
CA ALA A 81 0.34 2.55 -3.42
C ALA A 81 1.61 3.32 -3.79
N ASP A 82 2.49 3.57 -2.82
CA ASP A 82 3.82 4.12 -3.08
C ASP A 82 4.66 3.17 -3.94
N LYS A 83 4.75 1.89 -3.56
CA LYS A 83 5.44 0.84 -4.32
C LYS A 83 4.95 0.72 -5.78
N TYR A 84 3.65 0.84 -6.01
CA TYR A 84 3.03 0.79 -7.34
C TYR A 84 2.85 2.17 -7.98
N GLU A 85 3.50 3.20 -7.45
CA GLU A 85 3.53 4.57 -7.99
C GLU A 85 2.12 5.18 -8.23
N VAL A 86 1.15 4.88 -7.36
CA VAL A 86 -0.24 5.41 -7.41
C VAL A 86 -0.38 6.61 -6.47
N LEU A 87 0.23 7.74 -6.85
CA LEU A 87 0.35 8.94 -6.00
C LEU A 87 -0.99 9.48 -5.45
N SER A 88 -2.06 9.40 -6.25
CA SER A 88 -3.39 9.82 -5.82
C SER A 88 -3.93 8.97 -4.67
N CYS A 89 -3.61 7.66 -4.66
CA CYS A 89 -3.99 6.75 -3.59
C CYS A 89 -3.14 6.96 -2.34
N VAL A 90 -1.82 7.24 -2.49
CA VAL A 90 -0.93 7.63 -1.36
C VAL A 90 -1.49 8.86 -0.64
N SER A 91 -1.79 9.91 -1.42
CA SER A 91 -2.38 11.15 -0.88
C SER A 91 -3.72 10.91 -0.19
N TYR A 92 -4.59 10.08 -0.79
CA TYR A 92 -5.89 9.75 -0.24
C TYR A 92 -5.80 8.98 1.08
N CYS A 93 -4.97 7.93 1.14
CA CYS A 93 -4.74 7.15 2.36
C CYS A 93 -4.13 8.00 3.47
N SER A 94 -3.15 8.85 3.16
CA SER A 94 -2.53 9.75 4.12
C SER A 94 -3.55 10.70 4.76
N GLN A 95 -4.46 11.27 3.95
CA GLN A 95 -5.53 12.13 4.45
C GLN A 95 -6.52 11.38 5.34
N LEU A 96 -6.89 10.15 4.98
CA LEU A 96 -7.78 9.33 5.80
C LEU A 96 -7.12 8.97 7.14
N LEU A 97 -5.88 8.48 7.12
CA LEU A 97 -5.14 8.09 8.31
C LEU A 97 -4.96 9.26 9.29
N THR A 98 -4.69 10.46 8.78
CA THR A 98 -4.56 11.67 9.60
C THR A 98 -5.89 12.11 10.24
N ARG A 99 -7.04 11.75 9.65
CA ARG A 99 -8.36 12.09 10.18
C ARG A 99 -8.89 11.07 11.20
N LEU A 100 -8.31 9.88 11.24
CA LEU A 100 -8.68 8.87 12.21
C LEU A 100 -8.10 9.21 13.59
N PRO A 101 -8.82 8.95 14.69
CA PRO A 101 -8.29 9.16 16.02
C PRO A 101 -7.08 8.24 16.24
N MET A 102 -5.99 8.80 16.75
CA MET A 102 -4.83 8.01 17.15
C MET A 102 -5.19 7.17 18.38
N THR A 103 -5.07 5.85 18.28
CA THR A 103 -5.17 4.92 19.40
C THR A 103 -3.80 4.34 19.71
N THR A 104 -3.65 3.67 20.86
CA THR A 104 -2.40 2.96 21.18
C THR A 104 -2.12 1.87 20.14
N GLU A 105 -3.15 1.18 19.66
CA GLU A 105 -3.01 0.14 18.63
C GLU A 105 -2.51 0.74 17.31
N SER A 106 -3.13 1.81 16.81
CA SER A 106 -2.69 2.46 15.56
C SER A 106 -1.28 3.05 15.68
N ALA A 107 -0.96 3.66 16.83
CA ALA A 107 0.37 4.21 17.08
C ALA A 107 1.46 3.13 17.06
N LEU A 108 1.24 1.99 17.71
CA LEU A 108 2.18 0.87 17.70
C LEU A 108 2.38 0.30 16.29
N ILE A 109 1.31 0.21 15.51
CA ILE A 109 1.38 -0.21 14.11
C ILE A 109 2.26 0.76 13.31
N TYR A 110 2.02 2.07 13.38
CA TYR A 110 2.79 3.07 12.62
C TYR A 110 4.29 2.99 12.98
N LEU A 111 4.63 2.86 14.26
CA LEU A 111 6.01 2.71 14.72
C LEU A 111 6.68 1.44 14.18
N LYS A 112 5.98 0.30 14.17
CA LYS A 112 6.51 -0.98 13.67
C LYS A 112 6.94 -0.89 12.20
N HIS A 113 6.23 -0.12 11.38
CA HIS A 113 6.55 0.04 9.96
C HIS A 113 7.73 0.98 9.70
N SER A 114 8.06 1.88 10.64
CA SER A 114 9.22 2.79 10.53
C SER A 114 10.59 2.09 10.53
N CYS A 115 10.66 0.82 10.97
CA CYS A 115 11.90 0.04 10.94
C CYS A 115 12.33 -0.42 9.53
N SER A 116 11.53 -0.18 8.49
CA SER A 116 11.85 -0.56 7.10
C SER A 116 12.51 0.60 6.33
N ILE A 117 13.54 0.31 5.54
CA ILE A 117 14.57 1.25 5.02
C ILE A 117 14.06 2.30 4.02
N SER A 118 12.78 2.27 3.62
CA SER A 118 12.19 3.30 2.76
C SER A 118 10.70 3.42 3.10
N VAL A 119 10.36 4.44 3.89
CA VAL A 119 8.97 4.75 4.24
C VAL A 119 8.56 6.01 3.46
N PRO A 120 7.36 6.05 2.87
CA PRO A 120 6.86 7.27 2.25
C PRO A 120 6.84 8.43 3.24
N VAL A 121 7.07 9.67 2.78
CA VAL A 121 7.10 10.87 3.63
C VAL A 121 5.79 11.02 4.42
N GLU A 122 4.68 10.60 3.84
CA GLU A 122 3.36 10.56 4.48
C GLU A 122 3.34 9.65 5.71
N VAL A 123 4.06 8.52 5.67
CA VAL A 123 4.17 7.59 6.81
C VAL A 123 5.09 8.15 7.89
N GLU A 124 6.16 8.86 7.51
CA GLU A 124 7.04 9.51 8.48
C GLU A 124 6.26 10.47 9.39
N ARG A 125 5.32 11.26 8.83
CA ARG A 125 4.46 12.14 9.63
C ARG A 125 3.58 11.37 10.61
N LEU A 126 3.03 10.23 10.18
CA LEU A 126 2.23 9.36 11.05
C LEU A 126 3.08 8.75 12.18
N VAL A 127 4.34 8.42 11.89
CA VAL A 127 5.31 7.90 12.87
C VAL A 127 5.64 8.96 13.91
N VAL A 128 5.89 10.21 13.49
CA VAL A 128 6.14 11.33 14.42
C VAL A 128 4.93 11.54 15.33
N ALA A 129 3.73 11.63 14.77
CA ALA A 129 2.50 11.79 15.54
C ALA A 129 2.25 10.62 16.52
N ALA A 130 2.58 9.39 16.13
CA ALA A 130 2.50 8.22 16.99
C ALA A 130 3.46 8.30 18.19
N LYS A 131 4.69 8.79 17.99
CA LYS A 131 5.67 8.99 19.08
C LYS A 131 5.17 10.02 20.09
N GLU A 132 4.70 11.17 19.60
CA GLU A 132 4.16 12.25 20.45
C GLU A 132 2.93 11.78 21.24
N PHE A 133 2.01 11.07 20.59
CA PHE A 133 0.83 10.52 21.25
C PHE A 133 1.18 9.55 22.39
N LEU A 134 2.13 8.63 22.15
CA LEU A 134 2.55 7.69 23.19
C LEU A 134 3.35 8.37 24.30
N ALA A 135 4.20 9.34 23.99
CA ALA A 135 4.93 10.11 24.99
C ALA A 135 3.96 10.83 25.94
N PHE A 136 2.99 11.57 25.40
CA PHE A 136 1.96 12.25 26.20
C PHE A 136 1.10 11.26 27.02
N LYS A 137 0.74 10.12 26.43
CA LYS A 137 -0.12 9.13 27.10
C LYS A 137 0.54 8.44 28.31
N TYR A 138 1.85 8.26 28.27
CA TYR A 138 2.61 7.55 29.31
C TYR A 138 3.52 8.47 30.14
N GLU A 139 3.37 9.79 30.01
CA GLU A 139 4.15 10.79 30.75
C GLU A 139 3.96 10.65 32.27
N ASP A 140 2.74 10.33 32.72
CA ASP A 140 2.37 10.16 34.14
C ASP A 140 2.67 8.75 34.72
N VAL A 141 3.25 7.85 33.92
CA VAL A 141 3.57 6.47 34.35
C VAL A 141 5.05 6.33 34.77
N LEU A 142 5.83 7.39 34.64
CA LEU A 142 7.24 7.51 35.07
C LEU A 142 7.36 8.38 36.33
#